data_AF-A0AAN1M579-F1
#
_entry.id   AF-A0AAN1M579-F1
#
_cell.length_a   1.000
_cell.length_b   1.000
_cell.length_c   1.000
_cell.angle_alpha   90.00
_cell.angle_beta   90.00
_cell.angle_gamma   90.00
#
_symmetry.space_group_name_H-M   'P 1'
#
loop_
_entity.id
_entity.type
_entity.pdbx_description
1 polymer ?
#
loop_
_entity_poly.entity_id
_entity_poly.type
_entity_poly.pdbx_seq_one_letter_code
_entity_poly.pdbx_strand_id
1 'polypeptide(L)'
;MVDAIYADSSQQARAMITGQVHRFGSVMQTGDDVVTYSPEERLYHIGSVTGGCIIEDTTGDDEHDSRYSRPVIWRTVASRDKLADTSKNSLGTIATLSQIGDDVFADLTAAAGTSDDSPSAPAQAADNETTDDDETRRITANEGIEKIKDRIVALSWEDMESLVAGLLRAMGYRTTLTSKGGDQGRDVIASPDGLGLTSPRIIVEVKHRGNPMGAPAVHSFIGGLHDSDKGLYVSTGGFTKEALYEAERARVPVTLLNLDQFARVFVDNYETTDLETSALLPLTRIYWPA
;
A
#
# COMPACT_ATOMS: atom_id res chain seq x y z
N MET A 1 33.50 8.28 -4.87
CA MET A 1 32.27 8.86 -5.43
C MET A 1 31.22 9.00 -4.34
N VAL A 2 30.70 7.90 -3.77
CA VAL A 2 29.73 7.94 -2.64
C VAL A 2 30.21 8.78 -1.45
N ASP A 3 31.49 8.66 -1.05
CA ASP A 3 32.04 9.44 0.07
C ASP A 3 32.08 10.96 -0.13
N ALA A 4 32.12 11.41 -1.38
CA ALA A 4 32.12 12.84 -1.72
C ALA A 4 30.69 13.39 -1.86
N ILE A 5 29.76 12.56 -2.37
CA ILE A 5 28.35 12.92 -2.60
C ILE A 5 27.55 12.89 -1.29
N TYR A 6 27.82 11.92 -0.41
CA TYR A 6 27.15 11.74 0.87
C TYR A 6 28.04 12.17 2.03
N ALA A 7 28.79 13.28 1.86
CA ALA A 7 29.77 13.78 2.82
C ALA A 7 29.17 14.16 4.19
N ASP A 8 27.85 14.36 4.26
CA ASP A 8 27.10 14.64 5.49
C ASP A 8 26.47 13.38 6.12
N SER A 9 26.48 12.23 5.42
CA SER A 9 25.92 10.98 5.92
C SER A 9 26.92 10.23 6.81
N SER A 10 26.40 9.44 7.77
CA SER A 10 27.21 8.60 8.65
C SER A 10 28.05 7.59 7.85
N GLN A 11 29.16 7.13 8.41
CA GLN A 11 30.03 6.13 7.77
C GLN A 11 29.27 4.84 7.44
N GLN A 12 28.31 4.47 8.30
CA GLN A 12 27.44 3.30 8.10
C GLN A 12 26.46 3.51 6.93
N ALA A 13 25.80 4.66 6.86
CA ALA A 13 24.89 4.98 5.75
C ALA A 13 25.61 4.96 4.39
N ARG A 14 26.86 5.47 4.32
CA ARG A 14 27.65 5.42 3.08
C ARG A 14 28.03 4.00 2.67
N ALA A 15 28.41 3.16 3.64
CA ALA A 15 28.72 1.76 3.38
C ALA A 15 27.49 1.01 2.84
N MET A 16 26.30 1.31 3.39
CA MET A 16 25.04 0.74 2.93
C MET A 16 24.66 1.19 1.52
N ILE A 17 24.68 2.49 1.24
CA ILE A 17 24.42 3.04 -0.11
C ILE A 17 25.40 2.43 -1.12
N THR A 18 26.69 2.36 -0.78
CA THR A 18 27.70 1.73 -1.62
C THR A 18 27.39 0.26 -1.86
N GLY A 19 26.98 -0.47 -0.82
CA GLY A 19 26.58 -1.88 -0.91
C GLY A 19 25.38 -2.09 -1.83
N GLN A 20 24.34 -1.25 -1.72
CA GLN A 20 23.17 -1.32 -2.59
C GLN A 20 23.52 -1.02 -4.05
N VAL A 21 24.26 0.06 -4.31
CA VAL A 21 24.70 0.43 -5.66
C VAL A 21 25.60 -0.66 -6.25
N HIS A 22 26.50 -1.24 -5.45
CA HIS A 22 27.34 -2.35 -5.90
C HIS A 22 26.52 -3.61 -6.21
N ARG A 23 25.55 -3.98 -5.35
CA ARG A 23 24.67 -5.13 -5.60
C ARG A 23 23.85 -4.92 -6.88
N PHE A 24 23.26 -3.75 -7.05
CA PHE A 24 22.48 -3.42 -8.25
C PHE A 24 23.35 -3.34 -9.51
N GLY A 25 24.49 -2.67 -9.45
CA GLY A 25 25.36 -2.40 -10.60
C GLY A 25 26.20 -3.60 -11.02
N SER A 26 26.69 -4.40 -10.08
CA SER A 26 27.73 -5.41 -10.32
C SER A 26 27.32 -6.84 -9.98
N VAL A 27 26.48 -7.05 -8.96
CA VAL A 27 26.09 -8.41 -8.52
C VAL A 27 24.93 -8.94 -9.36
N MET A 28 23.91 -8.11 -9.59
CA MET A 28 22.74 -8.48 -10.41
C MET A 28 23.14 -8.64 -11.89
N GLN A 29 22.74 -9.75 -12.50
CA GLN A 29 23.11 -10.14 -13.86
C GLN A 29 21.89 -10.29 -14.76
N THR A 30 22.14 -10.25 -16.07
CA THR A 30 21.12 -10.59 -17.07
C THR A 30 20.71 -12.05 -16.89
N GLY A 31 19.40 -12.28 -16.78
CA GLY A 31 18.83 -13.59 -16.52
C GLY A 31 18.35 -13.78 -15.08
N ASP A 32 18.78 -12.95 -14.14
CA ASP A 32 18.33 -13.03 -12.74
C ASP A 32 16.84 -12.69 -12.64
N ASP A 33 16.15 -13.42 -11.77
CA ASP A 33 14.77 -13.12 -11.41
C ASP A 33 14.73 -11.98 -10.39
N VAL A 34 13.80 -11.06 -10.61
CA VAL A 34 13.59 -9.88 -9.78
C VAL A 34 12.14 -9.78 -9.35
N VAL A 35 11.96 -9.32 -8.13
CA VAL A 35 10.65 -9.14 -7.52
C VAL A 35 10.54 -7.70 -7.03
N THR A 36 9.43 -7.04 -7.34
CA THR A 36 9.11 -5.73 -6.77
C THR A 36 7.68 -5.72 -6.22
N TYR A 37 7.45 -4.99 -5.13
CA TYR A 37 6.17 -4.94 -4.46
C TYR A 37 5.44 -3.64 -4.78
N SER A 38 4.17 -3.74 -5.14
CA SER A 38 3.24 -2.61 -5.26
C SER A 38 2.37 -2.56 -4.00
N PRO A 39 2.60 -1.61 -3.06
CA PRO A 39 1.81 -1.52 -1.82
C PRO A 39 0.34 -1.17 -2.05
N GLU A 40 0.05 -0.44 -3.13
CA GLU A 40 -1.30 -0.01 -3.51
C GLU A 40 -2.15 -1.19 -4.02
N GLU A 41 -1.57 -2.03 -4.87
CA GLU A 41 -2.24 -3.20 -5.44
C GLU A 41 -2.06 -4.45 -4.56
N ARG A 42 -1.13 -4.40 -3.59
CA ARG A 42 -0.67 -5.54 -2.78
C ARG A 42 -0.22 -6.72 -3.63
N LEU A 43 0.38 -6.43 -4.78
CA LEU A 43 0.91 -7.39 -5.73
C LEU A 43 2.44 -7.36 -5.74
N TYR A 44 3.04 -8.54 -5.78
CA TYR A 44 4.45 -8.70 -6.14
C TYR A 44 4.54 -8.96 -7.64
N HIS A 45 5.25 -8.10 -8.36
CA HIS A 45 5.59 -8.31 -9.77
C HIS A 45 6.86 -9.14 -9.85
N ILE A 46 6.80 -10.24 -10.59
CA ILE A 46 7.91 -11.16 -10.79
C ILE A 46 8.35 -11.03 -12.25
N GLY A 47 9.61 -10.71 -12.46
CA GLY A 47 10.20 -10.50 -13.77
C GLY A 47 11.63 -10.99 -13.81
N SER A 48 12.32 -10.72 -14.92
CA SER A 48 13.74 -11.02 -15.02
C SER A 48 14.49 -9.95 -15.77
N VAL A 49 15.74 -9.76 -15.35
CA VAL A 49 16.65 -8.75 -15.90
C VAL A 49 17.07 -9.16 -17.31
N THR A 50 16.91 -8.25 -18.27
CA THR A 50 17.22 -8.51 -19.68
C THR A 50 18.47 -7.80 -20.19
N GLY A 51 19.09 -6.96 -19.37
CA GLY A 51 20.25 -6.18 -19.77
C GLY A 51 21.09 -5.70 -18.58
N GLY A 52 22.25 -5.13 -18.93
CA GLY A 52 23.18 -4.55 -17.95
C GLY A 52 22.61 -3.32 -17.25
N CYS A 53 23.32 -2.87 -16.22
CA CYS A 53 23.00 -1.62 -15.54
C CYS A 53 23.26 -0.43 -16.47
N ILE A 54 22.23 0.40 -16.64
CA ILE A 54 22.28 1.67 -17.37
C ILE A 54 22.43 2.77 -16.31
N ILE A 55 23.41 3.64 -16.52
CA ILE A 55 23.62 4.84 -15.71
C ILE A 55 23.18 6.02 -16.56
N GLU A 56 22.12 6.68 -16.14
CA GLU A 56 21.67 7.93 -16.77
C GLU A 56 22.24 9.11 -15.99
N ASP A 57 23.14 9.86 -16.62
CA ASP A 57 23.64 11.12 -16.08
C ASP A 57 22.63 12.23 -16.37
N THR A 58 21.94 12.68 -15.33
CA THR A 58 20.98 13.77 -15.42
C THR A 58 21.75 15.08 -15.62
N THR A 59 21.93 15.49 -16.89
CA THR A 59 22.69 16.68 -17.29
C THR A 59 21.86 17.98 -17.13
N GLY A 60 21.42 18.28 -15.91
CA GLY A 60 20.69 19.52 -15.61
C GLY A 60 20.82 19.96 -14.16
N ASP A 61 21.58 21.05 -13.95
CA ASP A 61 21.75 21.96 -12.79
C ASP A 61 21.89 21.41 -11.35
N ASP A 62 21.55 20.16 -11.05
CA ASP A 62 21.82 19.48 -9.79
C ASP A 62 22.89 18.39 -10.02
N GLU A 63 24.14 18.70 -9.68
CA GLU A 63 25.36 17.98 -10.07
C GLU A 63 25.49 16.53 -9.50
N HIS A 64 24.44 15.89 -8.96
CA HIS A 64 24.61 14.70 -8.12
C HIS A 64 23.52 13.59 -8.17
N ASP A 65 22.61 13.56 -9.14
CA ASP A 65 21.60 12.49 -9.24
C ASP A 65 21.81 11.58 -10.46
N SER A 66 22.85 10.72 -10.42
CA SER A 66 23.00 9.62 -11.40
C SER A 66 21.97 8.54 -11.08
N ARG A 67 21.10 8.23 -12.04
CA ARG A 67 20.08 7.18 -11.87
C ARG A 67 20.56 5.85 -12.42
N TYR A 68 20.48 4.82 -11.59
CA TYR A 68 20.77 3.45 -11.99
C TYR A 68 19.47 2.76 -12.41
N SER A 69 19.43 2.23 -13.62
CA SER A 69 18.28 1.47 -14.12
C SER A 69 18.73 0.16 -14.77
N ARG A 70 17.82 -0.81 -14.81
CA ARG A 70 18.01 -2.09 -15.52
C ARG A 70 16.73 -2.43 -16.27
N PRO A 71 16.82 -2.89 -17.53
CA PRO A 71 15.65 -3.35 -18.25
C PRO A 71 15.18 -4.69 -17.67
N VAL A 72 13.88 -4.80 -17.42
CA VAL A 72 13.23 -5.98 -16.84
C VAL A 72 12.03 -6.35 -17.71
N ILE A 73 11.85 -7.64 -17.97
CA ILE A 73 10.60 -8.16 -18.51
C ILE A 73 9.79 -8.76 -17.34
N TRP A 74 8.66 -8.14 -17.04
CA TRP A 74 7.71 -8.64 -16.05
C TRP A 74 6.90 -9.79 -16.64
N ARG A 75 6.87 -10.92 -15.93
CA ARG A 75 6.28 -12.18 -16.41
C ARG A 75 4.94 -12.48 -15.75
N THR A 76 4.85 -12.28 -14.44
CA THR A 76 3.65 -12.63 -13.66
C THR A 76 3.52 -11.75 -12.42
N VAL A 77 2.39 -11.87 -11.73
CA VAL A 77 2.08 -11.18 -10.48
C VAL A 77 1.58 -12.16 -9.42
N ALA A 78 2.04 -12.00 -8.19
CA ALA A 78 1.60 -12.77 -7.02
C ALA A 78 0.86 -11.87 -6.04
N SER A 79 -0.29 -12.32 -5.54
CA SER A 79 -1.02 -11.59 -4.50
C SER A 79 -0.39 -11.82 -3.14
N ARG A 80 -0.05 -10.73 -2.42
CA ARG A 80 0.46 -10.82 -1.05
C ARG A 80 -0.50 -11.57 -0.12
N ASP A 81 -1.79 -11.45 -0.35
CA ASP A 81 -2.83 -12.07 0.50
C ASP A 81 -2.80 -13.60 0.43
N LYS A 82 -2.22 -14.18 -0.63
CA LYS A 82 -2.05 -15.62 -0.81
C LYS A 82 -0.75 -16.19 -0.23
N LEU A 83 0.19 -15.33 0.18
CA LEU A 83 1.48 -15.76 0.71
C LEU A 83 1.38 -16.27 2.13
N ALA A 84 2.28 -17.19 2.49
CA ALA A 84 2.47 -17.61 3.87
C ALA A 84 2.98 -16.45 4.75
N ASP A 85 2.63 -16.47 6.04
CA ASP A 85 3.08 -15.42 6.97
C ASP A 85 4.61 -15.38 7.13
N THR A 86 5.29 -16.51 6.97
CA THR A 86 6.76 -16.59 6.93
C THR A 86 7.32 -15.79 5.75
N SER A 87 6.78 -16.00 4.55
CA SER A 87 7.18 -15.28 3.33
C SER A 87 6.84 -13.79 3.42
N LYS A 88 5.67 -13.44 3.94
CA LYS A 88 5.26 -12.06 4.19
C LYS A 88 6.22 -11.33 5.12
N ASN A 89 6.67 -11.98 6.19
CA ASN A 89 7.61 -11.40 7.13
C ASN A 89 8.99 -11.26 6.48
N SER A 90 9.46 -12.29 5.78
CA SER A 90 10.76 -12.26 5.08
C SER A 90 10.84 -11.15 4.02
N LEU A 91 9.78 -10.99 3.22
CA LEU A 91 9.67 -9.93 2.21
C LEU A 91 9.44 -8.53 2.81
N GLY A 92 8.95 -8.46 4.05
CA GLY A 92 8.83 -7.21 4.81
C GLY A 92 10.18 -6.72 5.33
N THR A 93 11.09 -7.66 5.62
CA THR A 93 12.38 -7.37 6.23
C THR A 93 13.49 -7.05 5.21
N ILE A 94 13.84 -5.75 5.18
CA ILE A 94 15.21 -5.18 5.13
C ILE A 94 15.86 -4.97 3.73
N ALA A 95 16.25 -3.69 3.53
CA ALA A 95 16.97 -3.05 2.41
C ALA A 95 16.20 -2.84 1.09
N THR A 96 16.41 -1.70 0.45
CA THR A 96 15.87 -1.35 -0.90
C THR A 96 16.21 -2.40 -1.96
N LEU A 97 17.29 -3.15 -1.75
CA LEU A 97 17.68 -4.31 -2.56
C LEU A 97 18.25 -5.40 -1.66
N SER A 98 17.56 -6.54 -1.61
CA SER A 98 17.96 -7.74 -0.87
C SER A 98 17.77 -9.00 -1.73
N GLN A 99 18.51 -10.04 -1.37
CA GLN A 99 18.35 -11.35 -1.97
C GLN A 99 17.27 -12.12 -1.20
N ILE A 100 16.30 -12.67 -1.91
CA ILE A 100 15.25 -13.51 -1.34
C ILE A 100 15.69 -14.98 -1.34
N GLY A 101 15.26 -15.74 -0.34
CA GLY A 101 15.48 -17.19 -0.27
C GLY A 101 14.66 -17.95 -1.31
N ASP A 102 15.16 -19.12 -1.72
CA ASP A 102 14.52 -19.98 -2.71
C ASP A 102 13.11 -20.42 -2.28
N ASP A 103 12.89 -20.60 -0.99
CA ASP A 103 11.60 -20.95 -0.37
C ASP A 103 10.56 -19.83 -0.52
N VAL A 104 10.98 -18.59 -0.26
CA VAL A 104 10.13 -17.39 -0.42
C VAL A 104 9.80 -17.18 -1.89
N PHE A 105 10.78 -17.38 -2.78
CA PHE A 105 10.56 -17.29 -4.22
C PHE A 105 9.63 -18.39 -4.75
N ALA A 106 9.71 -19.60 -4.18
CA ALA A 106 8.78 -20.68 -4.49
C ALA A 106 7.34 -20.34 -4.06
N ASP A 107 7.14 -19.77 -2.87
CA ASP A 107 5.83 -19.31 -2.40
C ASP A 107 5.26 -18.19 -3.29
N LEU A 108 6.09 -17.23 -3.70
CA LEU A 108 5.71 -16.20 -4.67
C LEU A 108 5.27 -16.79 -6.01
N THR A 109 6.01 -17.77 -6.51
CA THR A 109 5.69 -18.44 -7.79
C THR A 109 4.41 -19.26 -7.68
N ALA A 110 4.19 -19.94 -6.55
CA ALA A 110 2.94 -20.66 -6.27
C ALA A 110 1.75 -19.70 -6.19
N ALA A 111 1.88 -18.58 -5.47
CA ALA A 111 0.84 -17.56 -5.37
C ALA A 111 0.51 -16.87 -6.71
N ALA A 112 1.46 -16.85 -7.66
CA ALA A 112 1.28 -16.34 -9.02
C ALA A 112 0.52 -17.32 -9.95
N GLY A 113 0.41 -18.60 -9.58
CA GLY A 113 -0.09 -19.68 -10.42
C GLY A 113 -1.19 -20.52 -9.77
N THR A 114 -2.41 -19.97 -9.67
CA THR A 114 -3.68 -20.69 -9.36
C THR A 114 -3.85 -21.35 -7.97
N SER A 115 -5.12 -21.62 -7.67
CA SER A 115 -5.77 -22.14 -6.45
C SER A 115 -5.17 -23.39 -5.78
N ASP A 116 -5.38 -23.45 -4.45
CA ASP A 116 -5.29 -24.56 -3.48
C ASP A 116 -3.92 -25.06 -2.95
N ASP A 117 -3.78 -24.85 -1.64
CA ASP A 117 -3.23 -25.70 -0.56
C ASP A 117 -1.79 -26.24 -0.64
N SER A 118 -0.87 -25.69 0.17
CA SER A 118 -0.45 -26.23 1.49
C SER A 118 0.85 -25.59 2.03
N PRO A 119 1.05 -25.54 3.37
CA PRO A 119 2.06 -24.72 4.02
C PRO A 119 3.43 -25.40 4.17
N SER A 120 4.50 -24.63 3.97
CA SER A 120 5.89 -25.05 4.21
C SER A 120 6.45 -24.44 5.50
N ALA A 121 7.25 -25.25 6.20
CA ALA A 121 7.83 -25.03 7.53
C ALA A 121 8.89 -23.89 7.56
N PRO A 122 9.31 -23.40 8.75
CA PRO A 122 9.85 -22.06 8.91
C PRO A 122 11.29 -21.92 8.38
N ALA A 123 11.49 -20.94 7.51
CA ALA A 123 12.82 -20.43 7.20
C ALA A 123 13.30 -19.51 8.32
N GLN A 124 14.54 -19.78 8.75
CA GLN A 124 15.26 -18.97 9.72
C GLN A 124 15.56 -17.61 9.09
N ALA A 125 15.15 -16.55 9.80
CA ALA A 125 15.54 -15.18 9.50
C ALA A 125 17.07 -15.10 9.49
N ALA A 126 17.64 -14.84 8.32
CA ALA A 126 19.07 -14.64 8.16
C ALA A 126 19.40 -13.17 8.46
N ASP A 127 20.15 -13.03 9.55
CA ASP A 127 21.15 -12.03 9.89
C ASP A 127 20.82 -10.53 9.75
N ASN A 128 20.80 -9.90 10.93
CA ASN A 128 21.00 -8.48 11.18
C ASN A 128 22.19 -7.91 10.38
N GLU A 129 21.94 -7.29 9.23
CA GLU A 129 22.76 -6.17 8.80
C GLU A 129 22.36 -4.95 9.63
N THR A 130 23.32 -4.40 10.38
CA THR A 130 23.12 -3.26 11.27
C THR A 130 22.69 -2.05 10.43
N THR A 131 21.38 -1.82 10.42
CA THR A 131 20.69 -0.87 9.56
C THR A 131 20.80 0.54 10.15
N ASP A 132 20.84 1.58 9.31
CA ASP A 132 20.70 2.97 9.76
C ASP A 132 19.40 3.15 10.55
N ASP A 133 19.42 3.89 11.66
CA ASP A 133 18.27 3.99 12.56
C ASP A 133 17.03 4.55 11.82
N ASP A 134 17.22 5.49 10.89
CA ASP A 134 16.14 6.08 10.09
C ASP A 134 15.57 5.14 9.03
N GLU A 135 16.41 4.35 8.36
CA GLU A 135 15.94 3.33 7.42
C GLU A 135 15.19 2.21 8.17
N THR A 136 15.71 1.78 9.32
CA THR A 136 15.06 0.81 10.21
C THR A 136 13.68 1.31 10.66
N ARG A 137 13.58 2.59 11.06
CA ARG A 137 12.31 3.22 11.45
C ARG A 137 11.31 3.22 10.30
N ARG A 138 11.73 3.60 9.09
CA ARG A 138 10.86 3.64 7.90
C ARG A 138 10.35 2.26 7.49
N ILE A 139 11.24 1.26 7.49
CA ILE A 139 10.88 -0.14 7.21
C ILE A 139 9.86 -0.64 8.24
N THR A 140 10.16 -0.45 9.52
CA THR A 140 9.27 -0.85 10.62
C THR A 140 7.90 -0.19 10.52
N ALA A 141 7.85 1.10 10.16
CA ALA A 141 6.59 1.81 9.95
C ALA A 141 5.78 1.24 8.77
N ASN A 142 6.43 0.96 7.64
CA ASN A 142 5.78 0.36 6.48
C ASN A 142 5.30 -1.07 6.75
N GLU A 143 6.08 -1.90 7.45
CA GLU A 143 5.65 -3.21 7.92
C GLU A 143 4.43 -3.11 8.86
N GLY A 144 4.41 -2.08 9.72
CA GLY A 144 3.27 -1.76 10.56
C GLY A 144 2.01 -1.52 9.72
N ILE A 145 2.12 -0.69 8.67
CA ILE A 145 1.03 -0.45 7.72
C ILE A 145 0.59 -1.74 7.02
N GLU A 146 1.52 -2.62 6.60
CA GLU A 146 1.15 -3.92 6.01
C GLU A 146 0.32 -4.78 6.97
N LYS A 147 0.74 -4.88 8.23
CA LYS A 147 0.00 -5.64 9.25
C LYS A 147 -1.38 -5.04 9.50
N ILE A 148 -1.51 -3.72 9.45
CA ILE A 148 -2.79 -3.02 9.56
C ILE A 148 -3.68 -3.34 8.36
N LYS A 149 -3.13 -3.33 7.14
CA LYS A 149 -3.86 -3.72 5.92
C LYS A 149 -4.33 -5.18 5.99
N ASP A 150 -3.50 -6.10 6.47
CA ASP A 150 -3.87 -7.51 6.68
C ASP A 150 -5.08 -7.63 7.63
N ARG A 151 -5.11 -6.83 8.71
CA ARG A 151 -6.25 -6.77 9.64
C ARG A 151 -7.51 -6.19 8.99
N ILE A 152 -7.38 -5.11 8.23
CA ILE A 152 -8.50 -4.49 7.51
C ILE A 152 -9.11 -5.49 6.51
N VAL A 153 -8.28 -6.19 5.73
CA VAL A 153 -8.75 -7.22 4.77
C VAL A 153 -9.50 -8.35 5.48
N ALA A 154 -9.08 -8.72 6.70
CA ALA A 154 -9.72 -9.77 7.49
C ALA A 154 -11.11 -9.38 8.04
N LEU A 155 -11.46 -8.09 8.12
CA LEU A 155 -12.77 -7.62 8.59
C LEU A 155 -13.93 -8.13 7.75
N SER A 156 -15.11 -8.28 8.36
CA SER A 156 -16.33 -8.48 7.59
C SER A 156 -16.64 -7.23 6.74
N TRP A 157 -17.53 -7.36 5.76
CA TRP A 157 -17.91 -6.21 4.94
C TRP A 157 -18.67 -5.15 5.78
N GLU A 158 -19.48 -5.57 6.77
CA GLU A 158 -20.17 -4.69 7.72
C GLU A 158 -19.18 -3.93 8.62
N ASP A 159 -18.16 -4.64 9.10
CA ASP A 159 -17.11 -4.05 9.92
C ASP A 159 -16.27 -3.06 9.12
N MET A 160 -16.05 -3.32 7.82
CA MET A 160 -15.35 -2.39 6.93
C MET A 160 -16.14 -1.08 6.73
N GLU A 161 -17.45 -1.16 6.49
CA GLU A 161 -18.32 0.01 6.42
C GLU A 161 -18.32 0.81 7.73
N SER A 162 -18.40 0.09 8.85
CA SER A 162 -18.34 0.68 10.19
C SER A 162 -16.98 1.34 10.49
N LEU A 163 -15.89 0.74 10.00
CA LEU A 163 -14.54 1.30 10.13
C LEU A 163 -14.38 2.58 9.29
N VAL A 164 -14.92 2.61 8.07
CA VAL A 164 -14.93 3.82 7.22
C VAL A 164 -15.76 4.93 7.86
N ALA A 165 -16.93 4.60 8.42
CA ALA A 165 -17.73 5.55 9.19
C ALA A 165 -16.95 6.06 10.43
N GLY A 166 -16.28 5.16 11.14
CA GLY A 166 -15.38 5.47 12.26
C GLY A 166 -14.25 6.44 11.90
N LEU A 167 -13.61 6.25 10.74
CA LEU A 167 -12.61 7.18 10.23
C LEU A 167 -13.18 8.59 10.03
N LEU A 168 -14.34 8.70 9.38
CA LEU A 168 -14.97 10.02 9.15
C LEU A 168 -15.40 10.68 10.48
N ARG A 169 -15.84 9.88 11.46
CA ARG A 169 -16.08 10.37 12.84
C ARG A 169 -14.82 10.94 13.48
N ALA A 170 -13.70 10.23 13.37
CA ALA A 170 -12.39 10.68 13.86
C ALA A 170 -11.96 12.00 13.20
N MET A 171 -12.29 12.20 11.92
CA MET A 171 -12.08 13.45 11.18
C MET A 171 -13.09 14.58 11.53
N GLY A 172 -13.99 14.37 12.48
CA GLY A 172 -14.93 15.38 12.98
C GLY A 172 -16.29 15.41 12.29
N TYR A 173 -16.61 14.44 11.44
CA TYR A 173 -17.95 14.30 10.87
C TYR A 173 -18.87 13.50 11.78
N ARG A 174 -20.18 13.63 11.54
CA ARG A 174 -21.17 12.67 12.03
C ARG A 174 -21.60 11.78 10.88
N THR A 175 -21.67 10.49 11.14
CA THR A 175 -21.92 9.46 10.13
C THR A 175 -23.18 8.68 10.43
N THR A 176 -23.86 8.29 9.36
CA THR A 176 -25.00 7.37 9.39
C THR A 176 -24.75 6.24 8.41
N LEU A 177 -24.82 5.00 8.90
CA LEU A 177 -24.82 3.81 8.05
C LEU A 177 -26.21 3.64 7.44
N THR A 178 -26.26 3.33 6.14
CA THR A 178 -27.51 3.07 5.45
C THR A 178 -27.96 1.61 5.66
N SER A 179 -29.26 1.37 5.55
CA SER A 179 -29.80 0.02 5.72
C SER A 179 -29.49 -0.84 4.50
N LYS A 180 -29.31 -2.15 4.70
CA LYS A 180 -29.25 -3.13 3.60
C LYS A 180 -30.52 -3.10 2.76
N GLY A 181 -30.46 -2.52 1.56
CA GLY A 181 -31.45 -2.73 0.52
C GLY A 181 -31.63 -1.54 -0.41
N GLY A 182 -31.46 -1.78 -1.72
CA GLY A 182 -31.91 -0.89 -2.81
C GLY A 182 -31.17 0.44 -3.00
N ASP A 183 -30.44 0.90 -1.99
CA ASP A 183 -29.83 2.23 -1.97
C ASP A 183 -28.52 2.27 -2.77
N GLN A 184 -28.64 2.19 -4.10
CA GLN A 184 -27.72 2.68 -5.15
C GLN A 184 -26.20 2.83 -4.84
N GLY A 185 -25.60 1.95 -4.03
CA GLY A 185 -24.19 2.07 -3.63
C GLY A 185 -23.89 3.19 -2.62
N ARG A 186 -24.80 3.50 -1.68
CA ARG A 186 -24.53 4.45 -0.60
C ARG A 186 -24.49 3.71 0.72
N ASP A 187 -23.31 3.50 1.29
CA ASP A 187 -23.12 2.70 2.52
C ASP A 187 -22.97 3.62 3.75
N VAL A 188 -22.31 4.77 3.59
CA VAL A 188 -22.16 5.78 4.66
C VAL A 188 -22.57 7.15 4.14
N ILE A 189 -23.29 7.91 4.97
CA ILE A 189 -23.53 9.34 4.77
C ILE A 189 -22.84 10.09 5.90
N ALA A 190 -21.98 11.06 5.57
CA ALA A 190 -21.28 11.88 6.54
C ALA A 190 -21.55 13.38 6.33
N SER A 191 -21.69 14.12 7.42
CA SER A 191 -21.86 15.58 7.40
C SER A 191 -21.44 16.18 8.74
N PRO A 192 -21.08 17.48 8.80
CA PRO A 192 -20.71 18.13 10.07
C PRO A 192 -21.83 18.07 11.12
N ASP A 193 -23.09 18.13 10.69
CA ASP A 193 -24.25 18.12 11.58
C ASP A 193 -24.85 16.72 11.82
N GLY A 194 -24.54 15.74 10.96
CA GLY A 194 -25.11 14.38 10.99
C GLY A 194 -26.50 14.27 10.36
N LEU A 195 -27.05 15.39 9.91
CA LEU A 195 -28.37 15.48 9.31
C LEU A 195 -28.29 15.68 7.79
N GLY A 196 -27.10 16.00 7.27
CA GLY A 196 -26.88 16.28 5.85
C GLY A 196 -27.42 17.66 5.43
N LEU A 197 -27.73 18.54 6.38
CA LEU A 197 -28.24 19.89 6.09
C LEU A 197 -27.08 20.87 5.86
N THR A 198 -25.92 20.59 6.47
CA THR A 198 -24.70 21.41 6.39
C THR A 198 -23.70 20.78 5.44
N SER A 199 -23.17 21.59 4.51
CA SER A 199 -22.08 21.17 3.63
C SER A 199 -20.73 21.10 4.35
N PRO A 200 -19.81 20.20 3.94
CA PRO A 200 -20.00 19.21 2.89
C PRO A 200 -20.81 18.01 3.39
N ARG A 201 -21.74 17.52 2.55
CA ARG A 201 -22.40 16.23 2.71
C ARG A 201 -21.63 15.21 1.87
N ILE A 202 -21.03 14.22 2.52
CA ILE A 202 -20.20 13.20 1.89
C ILE A 202 -21.02 11.92 1.78
N ILE A 203 -21.14 11.41 0.56
CA ILE A 203 -21.73 10.10 0.27
C ILE A 203 -20.58 9.13 0.05
N VAL A 204 -20.65 7.99 0.72
CA VAL A 204 -19.59 7.00 0.71
C VAL A 204 -20.10 5.67 0.17
N GLU A 205 -19.35 5.09 -0.76
CA GLU A 205 -19.50 3.70 -1.19
C GLU A 205 -18.27 2.90 -0.74
N VAL A 206 -18.49 1.71 -0.19
CA VAL A 206 -17.46 0.81 0.32
C VAL A 206 -17.53 -0.50 -0.47
N LYS A 207 -16.43 -0.86 -1.13
CA LYS A 207 -16.24 -2.16 -1.78
C LYS A 207 -15.12 -2.93 -1.10
N HIS A 208 -15.52 -3.93 -0.33
CA HIS A 208 -14.60 -4.78 0.41
C HIS A 208 -14.34 -6.09 -0.32
N ARG A 209 -13.05 -6.40 -0.51
CA ARG A 209 -12.51 -7.57 -1.20
C ARG A 209 -12.92 -7.66 -2.68
N GLY A 210 -12.16 -8.42 -3.47
CA GLY A 210 -12.43 -8.63 -4.89
C GLY A 210 -11.48 -7.88 -5.83
N ASN A 211 -11.85 -7.85 -7.11
CA ASN A 211 -11.04 -7.23 -8.16
C ASN A 211 -11.06 -5.69 -8.08
N PRO A 212 -10.06 -5.02 -8.68
CA PRO A 212 -10.05 -3.56 -8.77
C PRO A 212 -11.35 -3.01 -9.39
N MET A 213 -11.85 -1.92 -8.81
CA MET A 213 -13.05 -1.25 -9.31
C MET A 213 -12.75 -0.53 -10.63
N GLY A 214 -13.54 -0.82 -11.65
CA GLY A 214 -13.43 -0.20 -12.98
C GLY A 214 -14.29 1.04 -13.15
N ALA A 215 -14.05 1.77 -14.25
CA ALA A 215 -14.79 2.98 -14.61
C ALA A 215 -16.34 2.84 -14.57
N PRO A 216 -16.97 1.72 -14.99
CA PRO A 216 -18.43 1.61 -14.93
C PRO A 216 -19.00 1.70 -13.51
N ALA A 217 -18.30 1.16 -12.51
CA ALA A 217 -18.75 1.21 -11.12
C ALA A 217 -18.63 2.63 -10.56
N VAL A 218 -17.47 3.27 -10.78
CA VAL A 218 -17.23 4.66 -10.35
C VAL A 218 -18.18 5.63 -11.06
N HIS A 219 -18.43 5.45 -12.35
CA HIS A 219 -19.40 6.23 -13.10
C HIS A 219 -20.82 6.10 -12.54
N SER A 220 -21.25 4.87 -12.21
CA SER A 220 -22.54 4.62 -11.59
C SER A 220 -22.69 5.33 -10.25
N PHE A 221 -21.64 5.27 -9.41
CA PHE A 221 -21.60 5.98 -8.13
C PHE A 221 -21.72 7.50 -8.31
N ILE A 222 -20.91 8.08 -9.21
CA ILE A 222 -20.94 9.53 -9.52
C ILE A 222 -22.33 9.95 -10.02
N GLY A 223 -22.96 9.14 -10.87
CA GLY A 223 -24.31 9.40 -11.38
C GLY A 223 -25.40 9.41 -10.30
N GLY A 224 -25.14 8.79 -9.15
CA GLY A 224 -26.00 8.83 -7.97
C GLY A 224 -25.79 10.05 -7.06
N LEU A 225 -24.77 10.88 -7.28
CA LEU A 225 -24.49 12.04 -6.42
C LEU A 225 -25.31 13.27 -6.83
N HIS A 226 -25.75 14.05 -5.84
CA HIS A 226 -26.30 15.39 -6.09
C HIS A 226 -25.16 16.40 -6.29
N ASP A 227 -25.40 17.50 -7.01
CA ASP A 227 -24.37 18.53 -7.30
C ASP A 227 -23.71 19.12 -6.02
N SER A 228 -24.44 19.16 -4.91
CA SER A 228 -23.96 19.65 -3.62
C SER A 228 -23.17 18.62 -2.82
N ASP A 229 -23.32 17.32 -3.14
CA ASP A 229 -22.65 16.25 -2.42
C ASP A 229 -21.13 16.25 -2.72
N LYS A 230 -20.41 15.42 -1.98
CA LYS A 230 -19.04 15.01 -2.25
C LYS A 230 -18.99 13.49 -2.20
N GLY A 231 -18.22 12.87 -3.08
CA GLY A 231 -18.10 11.41 -3.13
C GLY A 231 -16.83 10.93 -2.44
N LEU A 232 -16.94 9.86 -1.66
CA LEU A 232 -15.82 9.05 -1.22
C LEU A 232 -16.07 7.60 -1.63
N TYR A 233 -15.21 7.04 -2.46
CA TYR A 233 -15.30 5.63 -2.84
C TYR A 233 -14.13 4.88 -2.21
N VAL A 234 -14.42 3.97 -1.29
CA VAL A 234 -13.39 3.16 -0.63
C VAL A 234 -13.38 1.77 -1.24
N SER A 235 -12.23 1.30 -1.72
CA SER A 235 -12.09 -0.08 -2.18
C SER A 235 -10.83 -0.74 -1.64
N THR A 236 -10.99 -1.91 -1.01
CA THR A 236 -9.82 -2.69 -0.58
C THR A 236 -9.19 -3.50 -1.71
N GLY A 237 -9.88 -3.64 -2.85
CA GLY A 237 -9.37 -4.28 -4.07
C GLY A 237 -8.67 -3.32 -5.03
N GLY A 238 -8.67 -2.02 -4.74
CA GLY A 238 -8.06 -0.99 -5.58
C GLY A 238 -8.94 -0.51 -6.74
N PHE A 239 -8.34 0.23 -7.67
CA PHE A 239 -9.04 0.90 -8.77
C PHE A 239 -8.26 0.73 -10.07
N THR A 240 -8.95 0.62 -11.21
CA THR A 240 -8.29 0.68 -12.51
C THR A 240 -7.90 2.11 -12.89
N LYS A 241 -6.97 2.28 -13.83
CA LYS A 241 -6.57 3.61 -14.32
C LYS A 241 -7.74 4.39 -14.91
N GLU A 242 -8.66 3.70 -15.57
CA GLU A 242 -9.88 4.29 -16.13
C GLU A 242 -10.83 4.76 -15.03
N ALA A 243 -10.90 4.03 -13.90
CA ALA A 243 -11.70 4.45 -12.75
C ALA A 243 -11.13 5.72 -12.09
N LEU A 244 -9.81 5.81 -11.95
CA LEU A 244 -9.12 7.02 -11.48
C LEU A 244 -9.42 8.22 -12.40
N TYR A 245 -9.32 8.01 -13.71
CA TYR A 245 -9.61 9.05 -14.71
C TYR A 245 -11.08 9.51 -14.69
N GLU A 246 -12.01 8.58 -14.47
CA GLU A 246 -13.44 8.88 -14.36
C GLU A 246 -13.72 9.79 -13.14
N ALA A 247 -13.14 9.47 -11.98
CA ALA A 247 -13.29 10.28 -10.78
C ALA A 247 -12.65 11.67 -10.91
N GLU A 248 -11.48 11.78 -11.53
CA GLU A 248 -10.79 13.05 -11.76
C GLU A 248 -11.62 14.03 -12.61
N ARG A 249 -12.40 13.49 -13.57
CA ARG A 249 -13.22 14.28 -14.49
C ARG A 249 -14.67 14.46 -14.03
N ALA A 250 -15.01 13.94 -12.86
CA ALA A 250 -16.34 14.06 -12.30
C ALA A 250 -16.70 15.53 -12.06
N ARG A 251 -17.95 15.90 -12.36
CA ARG A 251 -18.46 17.26 -12.08
C ARG A 251 -18.56 17.55 -10.58
N VAL A 252 -18.83 16.50 -9.81
CA VAL A 252 -18.86 16.51 -8.35
C VAL A 252 -17.51 16.00 -7.85
N PRO A 253 -16.86 16.66 -6.86
CA PRO A 253 -15.61 16.15 -6.31
C PRO A 253 -15.78 14.75 -5.73
N VAL A 254 -14.99 13.80 -6.23
CA VAL A 254 -14.95 12.41 -5.76
C VAL A 254 -13.52 12.04 -5.44
N THR A 255 -13.31 11.47 -4.24
CA THR A 255 -12.03 10.86 -3.86
C THR A 255 -12.17 9.34 -3.90
N LEU A 256 -11.24 8.68 -4.58
CA LEU A 256 -11.09 7.23 -4.55
C LEU A 256 -10.00 6.88 -3.53
N LEU A 257 -10.31 5.98 -2.60
CA LEU A 257 -9.44 5.63 -1.49
C LEU A 257 -9.17 4.12 -1.51
N ASN A 258 -7.95 3.74 -1.90
CA ASN A 258 -7.54 2.34 -1.90
C ASN A 258 -7.15 1.89 -0.47
N LEU A 259 -6.85 0.60 -0.30
CA LEU A 259 -6.49 0.02 1.00
C LEU A 259 -5.26 0.68 1.63
N ASP A 260 -4.23 1.00 0.84
CA ASP A 260 -3.00 1.63 1.35
C ASP A 260 -3.26 3.05 1.85
N GLN A 261 -3.95 3.85 1.05
CA GLN A 261 -4.35 5.20 1.42
C GLN A 261 -5.27 5.20 2.64
N PHE A 262 -6.26 4.29 2.67
CA PHE A 262 -7.16 4.15 3.81
C PHE A 262 -6.41 3.79 5.10
N ALA A 263 -5.50 2.81 5.05
CA ALA A 263 -4.72 2.41 6.23
C ALA A 263 -3.87 3.57 6.77
N ARG A 264 -3.24 4.35 5.90
CA ARG A 264 -2.44 5.53 6.29
C ARG A 264 -3.30 6.62 6.93
N VAL A 265 -4.39 7.00 6.27
CA VAL A 265 -5.32 8.02 6.78
C VAL A 265 -5.94 7.56 8.11
N PHE A 266 -6.23 6.26 8.26
CA PHE A 266 -6.72 5.70 9.52
C PHE A 266 -5.69 5.82 10.64
N VAL A 267 -4.44 5.50 10.39
CA VAL A 267 -3.35 5.66 11.38
C VAL A 267 -3.18 7.11 11.80
N ASP A 268 -3.21 8.05 10.84
CA ASP A 268 -3.07 9.48 11.11
C ASP A 268 -4.19 10.03 12.01
N ASN A 269 -5.38 9.44 11.97
CA ASN A 269 -6.54 9.85 12.75
C ASN A 269 -6.83 8.93 13.95
N TYR A 270 -6.00 7.92 14.20
CA TYR A 270 -6.31 6.83 15.12
C TYR A 270 -6.59 7.32 16.55
N GLU A 271 -5.84 8.33 17.02
CA GLU A 271 -5.97 8.88 18.38
C GLU A 271 -7.32 9.55 18.65
N THR A 272 -8.02 9.93 17.58
CA THR A 272 -9.34 10.58 17.66
C THR A 272 -10.51 9.63 17.41
N THR A 273 -10.22 8.34 17.17
CA THR A 273 -11.26 7.34 16.96
C THR A 273 -12.05 7.07 18.25
N ASP A 274 -13.34 6.76 18.10
CA ASP A 274 -14.17 6.32 19.23
C ASP A 274 -13.91 4.86 19.61
N LEU A 275 -14.46 4.45 20.76
CA LEU A 275 -14.23 3.13 21.33
C LEU A 275 -14.70 2.00 20.41
N GLU A 276 -15.82 2.20 19.70
CA GLU A 276 -16.37 1.23 18.76
C GLU A 276 -15.40 1.03 17.58
N THR A 277 -14.92 2.12 16.99
CA THR A 277 -13.96 2.09 15.88
C THR A 277 -12.62 1.48 16.31
N SER A 278 -12.12 1.87 17.49
CA SER A 278 -10.91 1.30 18.08
C SER A 278 -11.04 -0.21 18.38
N ALA A 279 -12.24 -0.70 18.68
CA ALA A 279 -12.49 -2.12 18.91
C ALA A 279 -12.46 -2.94 17.61
N LEU A 280 -12.87 -2.36 16.48
CA LEU A 280 -12.79 -3.01 15.16
C LEU A 280 -11.33 -3.19 14.70
N LEU A 281 -10.50 -2.17 14.91
CA LEU A 281 -9.10 -2.19 14.50
C LEU A 281 -8.20 -1.65 15.63
N PRO A 282 -7.88 -2.48 16.65
CA PRO A 282 -7.05 -2.06 17.77
C PRO A 282 -5.59 -1.91 17.36
N LEU A 283 -5.04 -0.70 17.52
CA LEU A 283 -3.65 -0.37 17.24
C LEU A 283 -2.95 0.07 18.52
N THR A 284 -1.65 -0.22 18.61
CA THR A 284 -0.81 0.20 19.74
C THR A 284 0.30 1.10 19.21
N ARG A 285 0.48 2.27 19.84
CA ARG A 285 1.56 3.19 19.48
C ARG A 285 2.89 2.68 20.02
N ILE A 286 3.87 2.52 19.14
CA ILE A 286 5.24 2.15 19.50
C ILE A 286 6.09 3.42 19.45
N TYR A 287 6.78 3.73 20.54
CA TYR A 287 7.70 4.87 20.62
C TYR A 287 9.11 4.38 20.30
N TRP A 288 9.79 5.07 19.37
CA TRP A 288 11.18 4.79 19.02
C TRP A 288 12.08 5.90 19.54
N PRO A 289 13.25 5.59 20.15
CA PRO A 289 14.19 6.60 20.62
C PRO A 289 14.74 7.40 19.45
N ALA A 290 14.74 8.73 19.56
CA ALA A 290 15.21 9.66 18.54
C ALA A 290 16.73 9.60 18.35
#